data_AF-A0A4S2IVH5-F1
#
_entry.id   AF-A0A4S2IVH5-F1
#
_cell.length_a   1.000
_cell.length_b   1.000
_cell.length_c   1.000
_cell.angle_alpha   90.00
_cell.angle_beta   90.00
_cell.angle_gamma   90.00
#
_symmetry.space_group_name_H-M   'P 1'
#
loop_
_entity.id
_entity.type
_entity.pdbx_description
1 polymer ?
#
loop_
_entity_poly.entity_id
_entity_poly.type
_entity_poly.pdbx_seq_one_letter_code
_entity_poly.pdbx_strand_id
1 'polypeptide(L)'
;MNRISVPRTGPGRPRTRPAAVLADRADSSRAVRAHLRRRGIRTVIPQPSGQTGHRRRRSRHGGRPPGFEREAHKQRNSVERRTNHPKQ
;
A
#
# COMPACT_ATOMS: atom_id res chain seq x y z
N MET A 1 -11.86 5.46 6.93
CA MET A 1 -11.33 4.15 6.47
C MET A 1 -10.92 3.31 7.67
N ASN A 2 -11.89 2.72 8.37
CA ASN A 2 -11.62 1.99 9.62
C ASN A 2 -12.19 0.58 9.53
N ARG A 3 -11.37 -0.37 9.06
CA ARG A 3 -11.35 -1.80 9.44
C ARG A 3 -10.31 -2.53 8.59
N ILE A 4 -9.03 -2.33 8.94
CA ILE A 4 -7.97 -3.26 8.52
C ILE A 4 -7.85 -4.30 9.63
N SER A 5 -8.08 -5.57 9.31
CA SER A 5 -7.96 -6.70 10.21
C SER A 5 -6.92 -7.67 9.66
N VAL A 6 -5.95 -8.04 10.49
CA VAL A 6 -4.90 -8.99 10.14
C VAL A 6 -5.11 -10.24 11.00
N PRO A 7 -5.43 -11.39 10.38
CA PRO A 7 -5.60 -12.63 11.11
C PRO A 7 -4.30 -13.03 11.83
N ARG A 8 -4.44 -13.69 12.96
CA ARG A 8 -3.31 -14.23 13.74
C ARG A 8 -3.25 -15.73 13.53
N THR A 9 -2.04 -16.27 13.47
CA THR A 9 -1.81 -17.71 13.57
C THR A 9 -1.93 -18.08 15.05
N GLY A 10 -3.15 -18.35 15.53
CA GLY A 10 -3.44 -18.72 16.92
C GLY A 10 -4.63 -17.95 17.54
N PRO A 11 -5.08 -18.35 18.74
CA PRO A 11 -6.23 -17.74 19.41
C PRO A 11 -5.97 -16.27 19.79
N GLY A 12 -7.04 -15.48 19.84
CA GLY A 12 -7.03 -14.07 20.28
C GLY A 12 -7.47 -13.07 19.23
N ARG A 13 -7.58 -11.79 19.64
CA ARG A 13 -8.12 -10.72 18.79
C ARG A 13 -7.21 -10.43 17.57
N PRO A 14 -7.76 -10.31 16.36
CA PRO A 14 -7.00 -9.91 15.17
C PRO A 14 -6.21 -8.63 15.38
N ARG A 15 -5.03 -8.57 14.77
CA ARG A 15 -4.22 -7.34 14.79
C ARG A 15 -4.88 -6.31 13.88
N THR A 16 -4.90 -5.06 14.30
CA THR A 16 -5.41 -3.97 13.44
C THR A 16 -4.31 -3.37 12.58
N ARG A 17 -3.03 -3.51 12.98
CA ARG A 17 -1.86 -2.93 12.30
C ARG A 17 -1.04 -4.01 11.57
N PRO A 18 -1.10 -4.08 10.23
CA PRO A 18 -0.19 -4.91 9.43
C PRO A 18 1.23 -4.33 9.44
N ALA A 19 2.21 -5.19 9.17
CA ALA A 19 3.61 -4.77 8.99
C ALA A 19 3.80 -4.00 7.68
N ALA A 20 3.17 -4.48 6.59
CA ALA A 20 3.18 -3.84 5.29
C ALA A 20 1.81 -3.96 4.61
N VAL A 21 1.49 -3.00 3.73
CA VAL A 21 0.32 -3.03 2.85
C VAL A 21 0.80 -2.99 1.41
N LEU A 22 0.47 -4.05 0.67
CA LEU A 22 0.47 -4.07 -0.79
C LEU A 22 -0.91 -3.62 -1.25
N ALA A 23 -0.96 -2.61 -2.13
CA ALA A 23 -2.20 -2.15 -2.73
C ALA A 23 -1.98 -1.71 -4.18
N ASP A 24 -3.08 -1.49 -4.89
CA ASP A 24 -3.03 -1.10 -6.30
C ASP A 24 -2.68 0.39 -6.46
N ARG A 25 -2.29 0.77 -7.68
CA ARG A 25 -2.11 2.16 -8.09
C ARG A 25 -3.31 3.05 -7.76
N ALA A 26 -4.54 2.54 -7.79
CA ALA A 26 -5.74 3.28 -7.39
C ALA A 26 -5.66 3.79 -5.93
N ASP A 27 -4.96 3.07 -5.05
CA ASP A 27 -4.80 3.40 -3.62
C ASP A 27 -3.62 4.36 -3.34
N SER A 28 -3.05 4.96 -4.39
CA SER A 28 -1.87 5.83 -4.28
C SER A 28 -2.17 7.25 -3.78
N SER A 29 -3.42 7.54 -3.39
CA SER A 29 -3.86 8.88 -2.98
C SER A 29 -3.11 9.40 -1.75
N ARG A 30 -2.99 10.73 -1.65
CA ARG A 30 -2.31 11.37 -0.51
C ARG A 30 -2.96 11.03 0.83
N ALA A 31 -4.30 10.93 0.85
CA ALA A 31 -5.06 10.56 2.04
C ALA A 31 -4.73 9.13 2.52
N VAL A 32 -4.70 8.15 1.61
CA VAL A 32 -4.33 6.76 1.92
C VAL A 32 -2.89 6.69 2.43
N ARG A 33 -1.95 7.34 1.72
CA ARG A 33 -0.54 7.38 2.16
C ARG A 33 -0.35 8.07 3.51
N ALA A 34 -1.08 9.15 3.78
CA ALA A 34 -1.03 9.85 5.06
C ALA A 34 -1.58 8.98 6.19
N HIS A 35 -2.70 8.28 5.95
CA HIS A 35 -3.28 7.34 6.92
C HIS A 35 -2.29 6.21 7.26
N LEU A 36 -1.70 5.57 6.25
CA LEU A 36 -0.74 4.47 6.46
C LEU A 36 0.54 4.95 7.15
N ARG A 37 1.05 6.14 6.82
CA ARG A 37 2.21 6.77 7.50
C ARG A 37 1.91 7.09 8.97
N ARG A 38 0.75 7.67 9.27
CA ARG A 38 0.31 7.95 10.65
C ARG A 38 0.24 6.68 11.50
N ARG A 39 -0.12 5.56 10.87
CA ARG A 39 -0.16 4.24 11.52
C ARG A 39 1.19 3.51 11.52
N GLY A 40 2.24 4.09 10.94
CA GLY A 40 3.55 3.46 10.81
C GLY A 40 3.52 2.13 10.05
N ILE A 41 2.66 2.03 9.04
CA ILE A 41 2.53 0.83 8.19
C ILE A 41 3.41 1.02 6.95
N ARG A 42 4.25 0.03 6.62
CA ARG A 42 5.07 0.07 5.41
C ARG A 42 4.17 0.01 4.17
N THR A 43 4.32 0.95 3.24
CA THR A 43 3.46 1.06 2.05
C THR A 43 4.18 0.59 0.79
N VAL A 44 3.66 -0.44 0.14
CA VAL A 44 4.14 -0.98 -1.14
C VAL A 44 3.06 -0.73 -2.19
N ILE A 45 2.84 0.55 -2.48
CA ILE A 45 1.82 1.02 -3.44
C ILE A 45 2.54 1.71 -4.60
N PRO A 46 2.40 1.23 -5.84
CA PRO A 46 3.05 1.84 -6.99
C PRO A 46 2.50 3.25 -7.21
N GLN A 47 3.36 4.16 -7.68
CA GLN A 47 2.92 5.50 -8.03
C GLN A 47 2.34 5.50 -9.46
N PRO A 48 1.17 6.12 -9.70
CA PRO A 48 0.65 6.30 -11.04
C PRO A 48 1.64 7.07 -11.93
N SER A 49 1.67 6.73 -13.21
CA SER A 49 2.50 7.41 -14.22
C SER A 49 2.19 8.91 -14.27
N GLY A 50 0.91 9.31 -14.22
CA GLY A 50 0.50 10.72 -14.17
C GLY A 50 1.03 11.48 -12.94
N GLN A 51 0.99 10.87 -11.75
CA GLN A 51 1.57 11.50 -10.55
C GLN A 51 3.11 11.62 -10.64
N THR A 52 3.77 10.64 -11.28
CA THR A 52 5.21 10.70 -11.55
C THR A 52 5.54 11.81 -12.55
N GLY A 53 4.75 11.93 -13.62
CA GLY A 53 4.88 12.98 -14.63
C GLY A 53 4.67 14.36 -14.03
N HIS A 54 3.61 14.55 -13.25
CA HIS A 54 3.33 15.82 -12.56
C HIS A 54 4.46 16.23 -11.61
N ARG A 55 5.00 15.25 -10.86
CA ARG A 55 6.18 15.50 -10.01
C ARG A 55 7.37 15.96 -10.84
N ARG A 56 7.68 15.24 -11.93
CA ARG A 56 8.81 15.57 -12.81
C ARG A 56 8.64 16.94 -13.45
N ARG A 57 7.43 17.29 -13.90
CA ARG A 57 7.09 18.61 -14.46
C ARG A 57 7.33 19.76 -13.49
N ARG A 58 7.23 19.51 -12.18
CA ARG A 58 7.50 20.51 -11.13
C ARG A 58 9.00 20.69 -10.83
N SER A 59 9.88 19.90 -11.44
CA SER A 59 11.34 19.93 -11.25
C SER A 59 11.71 19.99 -9.77
N ARG A 60 12.46 21.02 -9.33
CA ARG A 60 12.85 21.23 -7.92
C ARG A 60 11.68 21.27 -6.94
N HIS A 61 10.50 21.74 -7.37
CA HIS A 61 9.29 21.82 -6.55
C HIS A 61 8.50 20.50 -6.51
N GLY A 62 8.92 19.48 -7.27
CA GLY A 62 8.29 18.17 -7.28
C GLY A 62 8.51 17.39 -5.98
N GLY A 63 9.58 17.69 -5.24
CA GLY A 63 9.93 16.98 -4.01
C GLY A 63 10.31 15.52 -4.24
N ARG A 64 10.55 14.81 -3.12
CA ARG A 64 11.05 13.42 -3.14
C ARG A 64 9.94 12.42 -3.53
N PRO A 65 10.22 11.43 -4.40
CA PRO A 65 9.29 10.32 -4.62
C PRO A 65 8.94 9.61 -3.30
N PRO A 66 7.70 9.14 -3.12
CA PRO A 66 7.36 8.29 -1.99
C PRO A 66 8.14 6.98 -2.07
N GLY A 67 8.51 6.42 -0.91
CA GLY A 67 9.13 5.11 -0.83
C GLY A 67 8.24 4.05 -1.49
N PHE A 68 8.82 3.28 -2.41
CA PHE A 68 8.17 2.17 -3.10
C PHE A 68 9.16 1.02 -3.22
N GLU A 69 8.76 -0.14 -2.70
CA GLU A 69 9.57 -1.34 -2.75
C GLU A 69 9.12 -2.21 -3.92
N ARG A 70 9.84 -2.09 -5.03
CA ARG A 70 9.49 -2.77 -6.28
C ARG A 70 9.50 -4.30 -6.14
N GLU A 71 10.46 -4.84 -5.40
CA GLU A 71 10.61 -6.29 -5.23
C GLU A 71 9.46 -6.90 -4.42
N ALA A 72 9.01 -6.22 -3.36
CA ALA A 72 7.80 -6.62 -2.64
C ALA A 72 6.57 -6.57 -3.55
N HIS A 73 6.47 -5.56 -4.43
CA HIS A 73 5.34 -5.45 -5.36
C HIS A 73 5.33 -6.55 -6.45
N LYS A 74 6.47 -7.09 -6.85
CA LYS A 74 6.53 -8.22 -7.80
C LYS A 74 5.89 -9.49 -7.24
N GLN A 75 5.97 -9.69 -5.92
CA GLN A 75 5.37 -10.84 -5.23
C GLN A 75 3.84 -10.71 -5.04
N ARG A 76 3.22 -9.65 -5.58
CA ARG A 76 1.78 -9.41 -5.52
C ARG A 76 0.96 -10.58 -6.06
N ASN A 77 1.39 -11.23 -7.14
CA ASN A 77 0.67 -12.38 -7.72
C ASN A 77 0.55 -13.54 -6.70
N SER A 78 1.57 -13.76 -5.87
CA SER A 78 1.54 -14.77 -4.80
C SER A 78 0.57 -14.42 -3.67
N VAL A 79 0.40 -13.13 -3.37
CA VAL A 79 -0.56 -12.64 -2.37
C VAL A 79 -1.98 -12.68 -2.91
N GLU A 80 -2.21 -12.16 -4.11
CA GLU A 80 -3.52 -12.13 -4.78
C GLU A 80 -4.08 -13.53 -5.01
N ARG A 81 -3.27 -14.48 -5.46
CA ARG A 81 -3.71 -15.88 -5.61
C ARG A 81 -4.13 -16.52 -4.29
N ARG A 82 -3.56 -16.09 -3.16
CA ARG A 82 -3.92 -16.61 -1.82
C ARG A 82 -5.11 -15.89 -1.19
N THR A 83 -5.44 -14.68 -1.65
CA THR A 83 -6.55 -13.87 -1.10
C THR A 83 -7.78 -13.81 -2.00
N ASN A 84 -7.66 -14.17 -3.28
CA ASN A 84 -8.79 -14.40 -4.17
C ASN A 84 -9.51 -15.70 -3.78
N HIS A 85 -10.22 -15.69 -2.66
CA HIS A 85 -11.37 -16.57 -2.51
C HIS A 85 -12.47 -16.00 -3.41
N PRO A 86 -13.10 -16.81 -4.28
CA PRO A 86 -14.31 -16.38 -4.97
C PRO A 86 -15.33 -16.01 -3.89
N LYS A 87 -15.83 -14.77 -3.94
CA LYS A 87 -17.01 -14.42 -3.17
C LYS A 87 -18.17 -15.22 -3.76
N GLN A 88 -18.71 -16.16 -3.01
CA GLN A 88 -20.07 -16.68 -3.23
C GLN A 88 -21.08 -15.65 -2.74
#